data_AF-A0A931M3H5-F1
#
_entry.id   AF-A0A931M3H5-F1
#
_cell.length_a   1.000
_cell.length_b   1.000
_cell.length_c   1.000
_cell.angle_alpha   90.00
_cell.angle_beta   90.00
_cell.angle_gamma   90.00
#
_symmetry.space_group_name_H-M   'P 1'
#
loop_
_entity.id
_entity.type
_entity.pdbx_description
1 polymer ?
#
loop_
_entity_poly.entity_id
_entity_poly.type
_entity_poly.pdbx_seq_one_letter_code
_entity_poly.pdbx_strand_id
1 'polypeptide(L)'
;MNAIFTIVAKNYTGLAQVLESSVRKHSEAEFFIVVADEWDGAEGLQQTLPANVLTAKDVLNIPATEWEQMAFKYNLVEFCTAIKATSFQYLFTKGYDKILYFDPDIYIFNPLQVVFDQLNEASIVVTPHILNIQTPFKGNYEDFLFLLNGTFNLGFIGLKKSETTDKFLAWWHHRLVHHCFFDNDQGTATDQKWINLLPAIFTDQQYHISRHRGINAAPWNFHERKVSVEDGVYYVQDRDDDIATKEPLLFVHFSGYDYSQIGSGQVVHKNDQMTDYADLQPVFEKYGEALANSNFKTYSSLKYSYSMYENGVGVLSLHRRMYRRLLELNMEPEYPFSTGEVTYFAQLKKKGLLDHSPVSADKLTNKTVKNFSKKFAYVHLFFKIIKKLIGIRRYSIMIRFFRRYFTEENQAFLVNKEAGKTLR
;
A
#
# COMPACT_ATOMS: atom_id res chain seq x y z
N MET A 1 27.61 -6.19 1.24
CA MET A 1 26.81 -6.06 2.48
C MET A 1 25.33 -6.08 2.13
N ASN A 2 24.46 -6.68 2.95
CA ASN A 2 23.03 -6.78 2.66
C ASN A 2 22.21 -5.88 3.58
N ALA A 3 21.15 -5.28 3.06
CA ALA A 3 20.19 -4.52 3.86
C ALA A 3 18.77 -5.05 3.65
N ILE A 4 17.94 -4.82 4.65
CA ILE A 4 16.49 -5.02 4.60
C ILE A 4 15.85 -3.74 5.11
N PHE A 5 14.74 -3.31 4.51
CA PHE A 5 14.01 -2.18 5.04
C PHE A 5 12.51 -2.31 4.88
N THR A 6 11.80 -1.50 5.65
CA THR A 6 10.36 -1.30 5.53
C THR A 6 10.05 0.20 5.55
N ILE A 7 8.85 0.57 5.09
CA ILE A 7 8.36 1.95 5.10
C ILE A 7 7.07 2.01 5.89
N VAL A 8 6.96 2.98 6.81
CA VAL A 8 5.80 3.15 7.68
C VAL A 8 5.45 4.62 7.87
N ALA A 9 4.19 4.89 8.19
CA ALA A 9 3.84 6.10 8.93
C ALA A 9 4.17 5.90 10.43
N LYS A 10 4.27 6.97 11.23
CA LYS A 10 4.77 6.86 12.62
C LYS A 10 3.94 5.91 13.48
N ASN A 11 2.65 5.77 13.16
CA ASN A 11 1.72 4.87 13.86
C ASN A 11 1.95 3.38 13.58
N TYR A 12 2.73 3.04 12.55
CA TYR A 12 3.13 1.67 12.22
C TYR A 12 4.55 1.34 12.66
N THR A 13 5.27 2.27 13.33
CA THR A 13 6.65 2.04 13.81
C THR A 13 6.77 0.81 14.69
N GLY A 14 5.85 0.61 15.63
CA GLY A 14 5.87 -0.58 16.48
C GLY A 14 5.59 -1.89 15.73
N LEU A 15 4.87 -1.83 14.60
CA LEU A 15 4.65 -2.99 13.71
C LEU A 15 5.94 -3.31 12.93
N ALA A 16 6.60 -2.29 12.40
CA ALA A 16 7.91 -2.44 11.76
C ALA A 16 8.98 -3.01 12.70
N GLN A 17 8.94 -2.67 14.00
CA GLN A 17 9.82 -3.27 15.00
C GLN A 17 9.52 -4.77 15.23
N VAL A 18 8.27 -5.22 15.04
CA VAL A 18 7.93 -6.65 15.06
C VAL A 18 8.56 -7.36 13.86
N LEU A 19 8.44 -6.80 12.66
CA LEU A 19 9.12 -7.30 11.47
C LEU A 19 10.64 -7.37 11.69
N GLU A 20 11.26 -6.28 12.17
CA GLU A 20 12.69 -6.23 12.50
C GLU A 20 13.09 -7.36 13.45
N SER A 21 12.32 -7.58 14.53
CA SER A 21 12.60 -8.61 15.52
C SER A 21 12.58 -10.02 14.92
N SER A 22 11.76 -10.26 13.90
CA SER A 22 11.71 -11.53 13.17
C SER A 22 12.85 -11.66 12.17
N VAL A 23 13.21 -10.59 11.46
CA VAL A 23 14.36 -10.56 10.54
C VAL A 23 15.65 -10.88 11.28
N ARG A 24 15.90 -10.27 12.45
CA ARG A 24 17.12 -10.48 13.25
C ARG A 24 17.32 -11.93 13.72
N LYS A 25 16.29 -12.77 13.68
CA LYS A 25 16.40 -14.21 13.99
C LYS A 25 16.82 -15.06 12.78
N HIS A 26 16.70 -14.51 11.58
CA HIS A 26 16.74 -15.26 10.32
C HIS A 26 17.65 -14.62 9.25
N SER A 27 18.29 -13.49 9.57
CA SER A 27 19.20 -12.79 8.67
C SER A 27 20.18 -11.91 9.44
N GLU A 28 21.43 -11.88 8.96
CA GLU A 28 22.48 -10.96 9.40
C GLU A 28 22.45 -9.61 8.65
N ALA A 29 21.47 -9.41 7.76
CA ALA A 29 21.34 -8.14 7.03
C ALA A 29 20.96 -6.99 7.98
N GLU A 30 21.50 -5.81 7.72
CA GLU A 30 21.12 -4.62 8.49
C GLU A 30 19.66 -4.24 8.17
N PHE A 31 18.88 -3.91 9.21
CA PHE A 31 17.46 -3.63 9.06
C PHE A 31 17.14 -2.14 9.32
N PHE A 32 16.43 -1.50 8.40
CA PHE A 32 16.03 -0.09 8.48
C PHE A 32 14.52 0.10 8.50
N ILE A 33 14.05 1.04 9.33
CA ILE A 33 12.65 1.48 9.35
C ILE A 33 12.61 2.90 8.79
N VAL A 34 12.04 3.09 7.61
CA VAL A 34 11.93 4.40 6.96
C VAL A 34 10.55 4.99 7.28
N VAL A 35 10.52 6.09 8.01
CA VAL A 35 9.29 6.73 8.48
C VAL A 35 8.88 7.85 7.51
N ALA A 36 7.81 7.59 6.75
CA ALA A 36 7.20 8.51 5.78
C ALA A 36 6.19 9.47 6.44
N ASP A 37 6.57 10.06 7.58
CA ASP A 37 5.70 10.87 8.44
C ASP A 37 6.55 11.83 9.29
N GLU A 38 5.89 12.76 9.99
CA GLU A 38 6.55 13.70 10.90
C GLU A 38 6.30 13.32 12.36
N TRP A 39 7.20 13.67 13.27
CA TRP A 39 7.11 13.28 14.69
C TRP A 39 6.38 14.31 15.56
N ASP A 40 5.65 15.24 14.96
CA ASP A 40 4.91 16.29 15.70
C ASP A 40 3.97 15.68 16.75
N GLY A 41 4.08 16.20 17.98
CA GLY A 41 3.33 15.72 19.15
C GLY A 41 3.78 14.36 19.69
N ALA A 42 4.89 13.82 19.18
CA ALA A 42 5.51 12.56 19.59
C ALA A 42 7.05 12.66 19.66
N GLU A 43 7.59 13.85 19.90
CA GLU A 43 9.03 14.15 19.91
C GLU A 43 9.78 13.35 20.98
N GLY A 44 9.13 13.11 22.13
CA GLY A 44 9.67 12.26 23.19
C GLY A 44 9.85 10.80 22.74
N LEU A 45 8.97 10.29 21.88
CA LEU A 45 9.15 8.96 21.30
C LEU A 45 10.30 8.98 20.30
N GLN A 46 10.35 10.00 19.43
CA GLN A 46 11.41 10.15 18.43
C GLN A 46 12.81 10.09 19.04
N GLN A 47 13.04 10.74 20.18
CA GLN A 47 14.33 10.77 20.88
C GLN A 47 14.78 9.41 21.42
N THR A 48 13.86 8.47 21.59
CA THR A 48 14.14 7.12 22.10
C THR A 48 14.24 6.06 21.01
N LEU A 49 14.03 6.45 19.76
CA LEU A 49 14.14 5.53 18.62
C LEU A 49 15.59 5.10 18.40
N PRO A 50 15.82 3.83 18.03
CA PRO A 50 17.14 3.38 17.65
C PRO A 50 17.57 4.01 16.31
N ALA A 51 18.89 4.07 16.08
CA ALA A 51 19.48 4.76 14.94
C ALA A 51 19.09 4.19 13.56
N ASN A 52 18.57 2.97 13.51
CA ASN A 52 18.07 2.35 12.28
C ASN A 52 16.64 2.79 11.91
N VAL A 53 15.97 3.59 12.75
CA VAL A 53 14.72 4.26 12.42
C VAL A 53 15.05 5.63 11.82
N LEU A 54 14.75 5.78 10.53
CA LEU A 54 15.11 6.93 9.74
C LEU A 54 13.86 7.75 9.41
N THR A 55 13.84 9.02 9.80
CA THR A 55 12.85 9.97 9.27
C THR A 55 13.14 10.18 7.78
N ALA A 56 12.22 9.78 6.91
CA ALA A 56 12.45 9.77 5.46
C ALA A 56 12.77 11.16 4.90
N LYS A 57 12.08 12.19 5.40
CA LYS A 57 12.28 13.60 5.02
C LYS A 57 13.72 14.09 5.25
N ASP A 58 14.40 13.53 6.26
CA ASP A 58 15.75 13.93 6.66
C ASP A 58 16.86 13.23 5.83
N VAL A 59 16.57 12.06 5.26
CA VAL A 59 17.61 11.18 4.67
C VAL A 59 17.47 10.96 3.17
N LEU A 60 16.25 11.01 2.62
CA LEU A 60 15.99 10.64 1.22
C LEU A 60 16.31 11.74 0.21
N ASN A 61 16.65 12.96 0.67
CA ASN A 61 16.97 14.13 -0.16
C ASN A 61 15.91 14.44 -1.23
N ILE A 62 14.63 14.13 -0.96
CA ILE A 62 13.52 14.54 -1.82
C ILE A 62 13.36 16.06 -1.67
N PRO A 63 13.28 16.84 -2.78
CA PRO A 63 13.07 18.28 -2.69
C PRO A 63 11.84 18.62 -1.86
N ALA A 64 11.91 19.65 -1.01
CA ALA A 64 10.83 19.99 -0.07
C ALA A 64 9.48 20.20 -0.77
N THR A 65 9.47 20.85 -1.93
CA THR A 65 8.27 21.06 -2.75
C THR A 65 7.68 19.75 -3.27
N GLU A 66 8.52 18.83 -3.75
CA GLU A 66 8.10 17.51 -4.23
C GLU A 66 7.55 16.67 -3.07
N TRP A 67 8.22 16.69 -1.92
CA TRP A 67 7.78 16.00 -0.71
C TRP A 67 6.38 16.46 -0.29
N GLU A 68 6.15 17.78 -0.19
CA GLU A 68 4.83 18.33 0.16
C GLU A 68 3.76 17.97 -0.87
N GLN A 69 4.07 18.07 -2.16
CA GLN A 69 3.15 17.68 -3.22
C GLN A 69 2.77 16.21 -3.15
N MET A 70 3.75 15.32 -2.93
CA MET A 70 3.52 13.89 -2.79
C MET A 70 2.71 13.59 -1.53
N ALA A 71 3.10 14.10 -0.37
CA ALA A 71 2.43 13.91 0.90
C ALA A 71 0.97 14.40 0.88
N PHE A 72 0.67 15.44 0.09
CA PHE A 72 -0.69 15.95 -0.08
C PHE A 72 -1.50 15.15 -1.09
N LYS A 73 -0.99 14.94 -2.32
CA LYS A 73 -1.78 14.31 -3.40
C LYS A 73 -2.02 12.82 -3.19
N TYR A 74 -1.10 12.14 -2.49
CA TYR A 74 -1.22 10.73 -2.15
C TYR A 74 -1.90 10.56 -0.79
N ASN A 75 -2.73 9.53 -0.65
CA ASN A 75 -3.13 9.06 0.68
C ASN A 75 -1.94 8.39 1.41
N LEU A 76 -2.12 8.00 2.67
CA LEU A 76 -1.06 7.39 3.48
C LEU A 76 -0.37 6.22 2.78
N VAL A 77 -1.14 5.27 2.25
CA VAL A 77 -0.61 4.06 1.62
C VAL A 77 0.11 4.40 0.30
N GLU A 78 -0.51 5.24 -0.52
CA GLU A 78 0.07 5.73 -1.77
C GLU A 78 1.39 6.48 -1.51
N PHE A 79 1.48 7.28 -0.44
CA PHE A 79 2.70 8.03 -0.11
C PHE A 79 3.82 7.13 0.41
N CYS A 80 3.51 6.24 1.36
CA CYS A 80 4.49 5.27 1.88
C CYS A 80 5.07 4.41 0.74
N THR A 81 4.22 3.97 -0.18
CA THR A 81 4.68 3.18 -1.34
C THR A 81 5.44 4.04 -2.36
N ALA A 82 5.11 5.32 -2.52
CA ALA A 82 5.75 6.19 -3.50
C ALA A 82 7.23 6.45 -3.24
N ILE A 83 7.67 6.44 -1.98
CA ILE A 83 9.08 6.68 -1.61
C ILE A 83 9.96 5.42 -1.69
N LYS A 84 9.39 4.25 -2.04
CA LYS A 84 10.10 2.96 -2.07
C LYS A 84 11.34 2.98 -2.98
N ALA A 85 11.20 3.55 -4.18
CA ALA A 85 12.32 3.69 -5.11
C ALA A 85 13.46 4.54 -4.52
N THR A 86 13.13 5.69 -3.91
CA THR A 86 14.11 6.59 -3.31
C THR A 86 14.78 5.97 -2.08
N SER A 87 14.05 5.19 -1.28
CA SER A 87 14.61 4.43 -0.15
C SER A 87 15.63 3.39 -0.61
N PHE A 88 15.36 2.65 -1.69
CA PHE A 88 16.34 1.76 -2.31
C PHE A 88 17.59 2.52 -2.76
N GLN A 89 17.41 3.62 -3.50
CA GLN A 89 18.51 4.46 -3.98
C GLN A 89 19.38 4.95 -2.83
N TYR A 90 18.77 5.49 -1.77
CA TYR A 90 19.47 5.92 -0.56
C TYR A 90 20.33 4.80 0.02
N LEU A 91 19.78 3.61 0.24
CA LEU A 91 20.53 2.48 0.79
C LEU A 91 21.65 2.01 -0.16
N PHE A 92 21.45 2.01 -1.48
CA PHE A 92 22.54 1.73 -2.43
C PHE A 92 23.69 2.76 -2.31
N THR A 93 23.38 4.04 -2.03
CA THR A 93 24.43 5.07 -1.77
C THR A 93 25.20 4.82 -0.48
N LYS A 94 24.63 4.09 0.48
CA LYS A 94 25.30 3.66 1.72
C LYS A 94 26.22 2.45 1.54
N GLY A 95 26.26 1.86 0.35
CA GLY A 95 27.17 0.77 0.02
C GLY A 95 26.60 -0.64 0.22
N TYR A 96 25.28 -0.79 0.41
CA TYR A 96 24.65 -2.12 0.38
C TYR A 96 24.57 -2.63 -1.06
N ASP A 97 24.75 -3.94 -1.24
CA ASP A 97 24.79 -4.59 -2.55
C ASP A 97 23.49 -5.32 -2.88
N LYS A 98 22.83 -5.90 -1.88
CA LYS A 98 21.52 -6.55 -2.01
C LYS A 98 20.59 -5.99 -0.96
N ILE A 99 19.43 -5.55 -1.40
CA ILE A 99 18.46 -4.88 -0.55
C ILE A 99 17.11 -5.58 -0.73
N LEU A 100 16.49 -5.96 0.38
CA LEU A 100 15.12 -6.47 0.38
C LEU A 100 14.18 -5.42 0.99
N TYR A 101 13.03 -5.21 0.36
CA TYR A 101 11.93 -4.49 0.96
C TYR A 101 10.89 -5.49 1.49
N PHE A 102 10.32 -5.19 2.65
CA PHE A 102 9.14 -5.87 3.20
C PHE A 102 8.08 -4.85 3.64
N ASP A 103 6.81 -5.11 3.35
CA ASP A 103 5.69 -4.41 3.99
C ASP A 103 5.74 -4.63 5.51
N PRO A 104 5.31 -3.64 6.32
CA PRO A 104 5.50 -3.65 7.76
C PRO A 104 4.70 -4.73 8.49
N ASP A 105 3.66 -5.29 7.85
CA ASP A 105 2.81 -6.36 8.37
C ASP A 105 3.24 -7.75 7.91
N ILE A 106 4.53 -7.91 7.61
CA ILE A 106 5.18 -9.19 7.33
C ILE A 106 5.88 -9.72 8.60
N TYR A 107 5.89 -11.03 8.77
CA TYR A 107 6.70 -11.72 9.77
C TYR A 107 7.57 -12.81 9.13
N ILE A 108 8.86 -12.86 9.51
CA ILE A 108 9.82 -13.85 9.02
C ILE A 108 9.81 -15.10 9.92
N PHE A 109 9.68 -16.27 9.31
CA PHE A 109 9.61 -17.58 9.96
C PHE A 109 10.85 -18.45 9.74
N ASN A 110 11.60 -18.22 8.67
CA ASN A 110 12.78 -19.01 8.31
C ASN A 110 13.87 -18.15 7.62
N PRO A 111 15.12 -18.64 7.53
CA PRO A 111 16.23 -17.92 6.90
C PRO A 111 15.95 -17.43 5.47
N LEU A 112 16.36 -16.20 5.17
CA LEU A 112 16.11 -15.54 3.88
C LEU A 112 17.19 -15.81 2.82
N GLN A 113 18.11 -16.76 3.07
CA GLN A 113 19.26 -17.01 2.21
C GLN A 113 18.85 -17.34 0.76
N VAL A 114 17.77 -18.10 0.57
CA VAL A 114 17.20 -18.43 -0.75
C VAL A 114 16.96 -17.17 -1.60
N VAL A 115 16.48 -16.09 -0.99
CA VAL A 115 16.22 -14.82 -1.69
C VAL A 115 17.52 -14.12 -2.07
N PHE A 116 18.50 -14.11 -1.16
CA PHE A 116 19.81 -13.52 -1.46
C PHE A 116 20.56 -14.31 -2.53
N ASP A 117 20.36 -15.63 -2.60
CA ASP A 117 20.90 -16.50 -3.64
C ASP A 117 20.25 -16.21 -4.99
N GLN A 118 18.93 -16.02 -5.04
CA GLN A 118 18.25 -15.55 -6.26
C GLN A 118 18.79 -14.20 -6.76
N LEU A 119 19.18 -13.31 -5.85
CA LEU A 119 19.84 -12.05 -6.20
C LEU A 119 21.31 -12.21 -6.64
N ASN A 120 21.96 -13.35 -6.42
CA ASN A 120 23.25 -13.61 -7.09
C ASN A 120 23.03 -13.73 -8.60
N GLU A 121 21.95 -14.38 -9.01
CA GLU A 121 21.66 -14.71 -10.41
C GLU A 121 20.94 -13.57 -11.16
N ALA A 122 20.08 -12.81 -10.48
CA ALA A 122 19.29 -11.73 -11.10
C ALA A 122 19.47 -10.38 -10.39
N SER A 123 19.04 -9.29 -11.03
CA SER A 123 19.09 -7.94 -10.46
C SER A 123 17.84 -7.59 -9.65
N ILE A 124 16.71 -8.19 -10.00
CA ILE A 124 15.40 -7.92 -9.42
C ILE A 124 14.76 -9.27 -9.06
N VAL A 125 14.24 -9.43 -7.84
CA VAL A 125 13.49 -10.61 -7.42
C VAL A 125 12.09 -10.17 -6.99
N VAL A 126 11.07 -10.77 -7.60
CA VAL A 126 9.65 -10.49 -7.33
C VAL A 126 8.87 -11.78 -7.14
N THR A 127 7.69 -11.68 -6.54
CA THR A 127 6.82 -12.83 -6.24
C THR A 127 5.42 -12.61 -6.80
N PRO A 128 4.82 -13.61 -7.49
CA PRO A 128 3.42 -13.53 -7.89
C PRO A 128 2.50 -13.63 -6.67
N HIS A 129 1.25 -13.17 -6.79
CA HIS A 129 0.25 -13.38 -5.74
C HIS A 129 -0.09 -14.86 -5.55
N ILE A 130 -0.24 -15.60 -6.66
CA ILE A 130 -0.64 -17.02 -6.71
C ILE A 130 0.33 -17.81 -7.58
N LEU A 131 0.39 -19.13 -7.37
CA LEU A 131 1.26 -20.03 -8.12
C LEU A 131 0.50 -21.07 -8.93
N ASN A 132 -0.72 -21.42 -8.50
CA ASN A 132 -1.53 -22.46 -9.09
C ASN A 132 -2.65 -21.89 -9.97
N ILE A 133 -3.01 -22.65 -11.01
CA ILE A 133 -4.24 -22.44 -11.77
C ILE A 133 -5.35 -23.18 -11.04
N GLN A 134 -6.49 -22.53 -10.80
CA GLN A 134 -7.62 -23.14 -10.09
C GLN A 134 -8.91 -23.15 -10.92
N THR A 135 -9.45 -24.36 -11.12
CA THR A 135 -10.73 -24.55 -11.83
C THR A 135 -11.52 -25.70 -11.18
N PRO A 136 -12.63 -25.44 -10.45
CA PRO A 136 -13.17 -24.13 -10.07
C PRO A 136 -12.31 -23.44 -9.01
N PHE A 137 -12.46 -22.12 -8.89
CA PHE A 137 -11.78 -21.30 -7.88
C PHE A 137 -12.23 -21.68 -6.45
N LYS A 138 -11.28 -21.85 -5.52
CA LYS A 138 -11.54 -22.28 -4.12
C LYS A 138 -11.13 -21.24 -3.06
N GLY A 139 -10.53 -20.13 -3.45
CA GLY A 139 -10.01 -19.12 -2.51
C GLY A 139 -10.99 -18.01 -2.16
N ASN A 140 -10.49 -16.96 -1.48
CA ASN A 140 -11.26 -15.76 -1.14
C ASN A 140 -11.05 -14.60 -2.13
N TYR A 141 -10.04 -14.68 -3.00
CA TYR A 141 -9.62 -13.63 -3.94
C TYR A 141 -9.60 -14.15 -5.39
N GLU A 142 -10.62 -13.80 -6.18
CA GLU A 142 -10.72 -14.19 -7.59
C GLU A 142 -9.68 -13.48 -8.49
N ASP A 143 -9.39 -14.08 -9.64
CA ASP A 143 -8.37 -13.64 -10.61
C ASP A 143 -8.49 -12.16 -11.01
N PHE A 144 -9.71 -11.63 -11.11
CA PHE A 144 -9.92 -10.24 -11.49
C PHE A 144 -9.27 -9.26 -10.50
N LEU A 145 -9.12 -9.63 -9.23
CA LEU A 145 -8.43 -8.81 -8.23
C LEU A 145 -6.94 -8.69 -8.54
N PHE A 146 -6.30 -9.73 -9.07
CA PHE A 146 -4.90 -9.68 -9.50
C PHE A 146 -4.75 -8.87 -10.80
N LEU A 147 -5.74 -8.87 -11.69
CA LEU A 147 -5.76 -7.99 -12.87
C LEU A 147 -5.92 -6.51 -12.49
N LEU A 148 -6.70 -6.23 -11.44
CA LEU A 148 -6.90 -4.88 -10.92
C LEU A 148 -5.69 -4.39 -10.12
N ASN A 149 -5.10 -5.21 -9.26
CA ASN A 149 -4.08 -4.78 -8.30
C ASN A 149 -2.64 -5.06 -8.76
N GLY A 150 -2.42 -5.95 -9.73
CA GLY A 150 -1.10 -6.42 -10.15
C GLY A 150 -0.94 -7.94 -9.97
N THR A 151 -0.22 -8.58 -10.89
CA THR A 151 0.05 -10.04 -10.83
C THR A 151 1.13 -10.36 -9.80
N PHE A 152 2.05 -9.43 -9.56
CA PHE A 152 3.07 -9.49 -8.52
C PHE A 152 2.62 -8.77 -7.25
N ASN A 153 3.01 -9.29 -6.09
CA ASN A 153 2.76 -8.62 -4.81
C ASN A 153 4.02 -7.88 -4.35
N LEU A 154 3.89 -6.58 -4.07
CA LEU A 154 4.99 -5.67 -3.72
C LEU A 154 5.10 -5.37 -2.23
N GLY A 155 4.45 -6.18 -1.41
CA GLY A 155 4.86 -6.36 -0.03
C GLY A 155 6.24 -7.00 0.09
N PHE A 156 6.80 -7.53 -0.99
CA PHE A 156 8.19 -7.93 -1.08
C PHE A 156 8.79 -7.59 -2.45
N ILE A 157 10.02 -7.08 -2.45
CA ILE A 157 10.88 -7.00 -3.64
C ILE A 157 12.34 -7.01 -3.21
N GLY A 158 13.17 -7.79 -3.90
CA GLY A 158 14.61 -7.81 -3.73
C GLY A 158 15.32 -7.14 -4.90
N LEU A 159 16.31 -6.29 -4.62
CA LEU A 159 17.13 -5.63 -5.64
C LEU A 159 18.62 -5.84 -5.36
N LYS A 160 19.41 -6.12 -6.40
CA LYS A 160 20.87 -6.14 -6.37
C LYS A 160 21.43 -4.92 -7.08
N LYS A 161 22.46 -4.30 -6.52
CA LYS A 161 23.21 -3.21 -7.12
C LYS A 161 23.74 -3.62 -8.49
N SER A 162 23.26 -2.96 -9.53
CA SER A 162 23.59 -3.24 -10.92
C SER A 162 23.07 -2.14 -11.83
N GLU A 163 23.58 -2.05 -13.06
CA GLU A 163 23.06 -1.12 -14.06
C GLU A 163 21.57 -1.37 -14.37
N THR A 164 21.13 -2.64 -14.33
CA THR A 164 19.71 -3.00 -14.47
C THR A 164 18.88 -2.35 -13.37
N THR A 165 19.32 -2.46 -12.13
CA THR A 165 18.64 -1.87 -10.97
C THR A 165 18.64 -0.35 -11.03
N ASP A 166 19.72 0.28 -11.49
CA ASP A 166 19.77 1.74 -11.66
C ASP A 166 18.73 2.22 -12.67
N LYS A 167 18.62 1.54 -13.83
CA LYS A 167 17.60 1.82 -14.85
C LYS A 167 16.19 1.60 -14.31
N PHE A 168 15.97 0.48 -13.62
CA PHE A 168 14.69 0.16 -13.00
C PHE A 168 14.27 1.22 -11.98
N LEU A 169 15.16 1.60 -11.07
CA LEU A 169 14.86 2.58 -10.02
C LEU A 169 14.63 3.98 -10.59
N ALA A 170 15.38 4.40 -11.60
CA ALA A 170 15.14 5.69 -12.27
C ALA A 170 13.75 5.74 -12.92
N TRP A 171 13.38 4.69 -13.65
CA TRP A 171 12.06 4.56 -14.26
C TRP A 171 10.94 4.48 -13.21
N TRP A 172 11.10 3.61 -12.21
CA TRP A 172 10.09 3.38 -11.19
C TRP A 172 9.90 4.61 -10.32
N HIS A 173 10.98 5.25 -9.84
CA HIS A 173 10.92 6.52 -9.10
C HIS A 173 10.08 7.58 -9.83
N HIS A 174 10.34 7.81 -11.12
CA HIS A 174 9.53 8.76 -11.89
C HIS A 174 8.04 8.36 -11.94
N ARG A 175 7.72 7.07 -12.08
CA ARG A 175 6.32 6.61 -12.03
C ARG A 175 5.72 6.79 -10.64
N LEU A 176 6.49 6.57 -9.58
CA LEU A 176 5.99 6.69 -8.21
C LEU A 176 5.76 8.14 -7.80
N VAL A 177 6.61 9.08 -8.22
CA VAL A 177 6.44 10.51 -7.96
C VAL A 177 5.17 11.06 -8.62
N HIS A 178 4.82 10.58 -9.81
CA HIS A 178 3.72 11.14 -10.61
C HIS A 178 2.44 10.28 -10.65
N HIS A 179 2.54 8.97 -10.39
CA HIS A 179 1.47 8.01 -10.66
C HIS A 179 1.33 6.88 -9.62
N CYS A 180 1.84 7.01 -8.39
CA CYS A 180 1.65 6.03 -7.31
C CYS A 180 0.24 6.02 -6.71
N PHE A 181 -0.80 6.05 -7.56
CA PHE A 181 -2.19 6.08 -7.11
C PHE A 181 -2.82 4.69 -7.14
N PHE A 182 -3.73 4.43 -6.21
CA PHE A 182 -4.68 3.33 -6.35
C PHE A 182 -5.90 3.85 -7.13
N ASP A 183 -5.88 3.63 -8.44
CA ASP A 183 -6.81 4.22 -9.40
C ASP A 183 -7.08 3.20 -10.53
N ASN A 184 -8.16 2.43 -10.37
CA ASN A 184 -8.53 1.37 -11.29
C ASN A 184 -8.86 1.88 -12.70
N ASP A 185 -9.42 3.10 -12.81
CA ASP A 185 -9.79 3.69 -14.10
C ASP A 185 -8.55 4.08 -14.91
N GLN A 186 -7.47 4.48 -14.24
CA GLN A 186 -6.16 4.73 -14.85
C GLN A 186 -5.28 3.48 -14.95
N GLY A 187 -5.74 2.35 -14.38
CA GLY A 187 -5.00 1.11 -14.39
C GLY A 187 -3.77 1.11 -13.47
N THR A 188 -3.72 1.95 -12.44
CA THR A 188 -2.63 1.99 -11.45
C THR A 188 -3.07 1.39 -10.13
N ALA A 189 -2.16 0.68 -9.46
CA ALA A 189 -2.31 0.27 -8.07
C ALA A 189 -0.96 0.48 -7.38
N THR A 190 -0.79 1.71 -6.87
CA THR A 190 0.42 2.20 -6.20
C THR A 190 1.70 1.89 -6.98
N ASP A 191 2.73 1.47 -6.29
CA ASP A 191 4.00 0.98 -6.78
C ASP A 191 3.91 -0.42 -7.42
N GLN A 192 2.94 -1.22 -7.01
CA GLN A 192 2.82 -2.64 -7.32
C GLN A 192 2.55 -2.91 -8.80
N LYS A 193 1.54 -2.24 -9.38
CA LYS A 193 1.05 -2.62 -10.71
C LYS A 193 2.05 -2.35 -11.83
N TRP A 194 3.00 -1.43 -11.62
CA TRP A 194 4.11 -1.18 -12.54
C TRP A 194 4.95 -2.42 -12.78
N ILE A 195 5.06 -3.31 -11.80
CA ILE A 195 5.91 -4.51 -11.86
C ILE A 195 5.36 -5.55 -12.85
N ASN A 196 4.08 -5.46 -13.22
CA ASN A 196 3.53 -6.27 -14.32
C ASN A 196 4.28 -6.08 -15.64
N LEU A 197 4.98 -4.95 -15.82
CA LEU A 197 5.73 -4.64 -17.02
C LEU A 197 7.12 -5.30 -17.06
N LEU A 198 7.64 -5.83 -15.94
CA LEU A 198 8.99 -6.40 -15.90
C LEU A 198 9.23 -7.43 -17.01
N PRO A 199 8.35 -8.44 -17.24
CA PRO A 199 8.58 -9.46 -18.27
C PRO A 199 8.57 -8.92 -19.70
N ALA A 200 8.01 -7.73 -19.92
CA ALA A 200 7.93 -7.11 -21.23
C ALA A 200 9.10 -6.15 -21.52
N ILE A 201 9.77 -5.64 -20.47
CA ILE A 201 10.78 -4.57 -20.61
C ILE A 201 12.19 -5.00 -20.19
N PHE A 202 12.34 -6.10 -19.45
CA PHE A 202 13.63 -6.67 -19.06
C PHE A 202 13.77 -8.10 -19.59
N THR A 203 15.01 -8.56 -19.78
CA THR A 203 15.27 -9.96 -20.16
C THR A 203 15.18 -10.88 -18.93
N ASP A 204 15.01 -12.17 -19.17
CA ASP A 204 14.92 -13.21 -18.14
C ASP A 204 16.19 -13.39 -17.31
N GLN A 205 17.34 -12.87 -17.74
CA GLN A 205 18.57 -12.82 -16.92
C GLN A 205 18.59 -11.61 -15.96
N GLN A 206 17.75 -10.60 -16.18
CA GLN A 206 17.76 -9.36 -15.41
C GLN A 206 16.85 -9.42 -14.18
N TYR A 207 15.77 -10.19 -14.24
CA TYR A 207 14.82 -10.36 -13.14
C TYR A 207 14.53 -11.84 -12.90
N HIS A 208 14.10 -12.16 -11.69
CA HIS A 208 13.68 -13.49 -11.29
C HIS A 208 12.29 -13.45 -10.66
N ILE A 209 11.37 -14.24 -11.18
CA ILE A 209 10.06 -14.48 -10.56
C ILE A 209 10.20 -15.69 -9.65
N SER A 210 10.32 -15.44 -8.35
CA SER A 210 10.44 -16.50 -7.37
C SER A 210 9.11 -17.24 -7.24
N ARG A 211 9.14 -18.55 -7.51
CA ARG A 211 7.99 -19.45 -7.36
C ARG A 211 8.04 -20.29 -6.07
N HIS A 212 8.96 -19.98 -5.17
CA HIS A 212 9.11 -20.66 -3.88
C HIS A 212 7.89 -20.39 -2.99
N ARG A 213 7.13 -21.42 -2.62
CA ARG A 213 5.84 -21.30 -1.91
C ARG A 213 5.98 -20.72 -0.50
N GLY A 214 7.16 -20.82 0.08
CA GLY A 214 7.52 -20.20 1.37
C GLY A 214 7.53 -18.68 1.38
N ILE A 215 7.51 -18.04 0.22
CA ILE A 215 7.68 -16.59 0.10
C ILE A 215 6.31 -15.95 -0.12
N ASN A 216 6.01 -14.91 0.66
CA ASN A 216 4.81 -14.09 0.52
C ASN A 216 3.49 -14.87 0.68
N ALA A 217 3.42 -15.71 1.72
CA ALA A 217 2.18 -16.41 2.09
C ALA A 217 1.21 -15.40 2.70
N ALA A 218 -0.05 -15.40 2.25
CA ALA A 218 -0.97 -14.32 2.52
C ALA A 218 -2.44 -14.74 2.28
N PRO A 219 -3.43 -13.95 2.74
CA PRO A 219 -4.86 -14.22 2.54
C PRO A 219 -5.27 -14.61 1.12
N TRP A 220 -4.65 -14.01 0.10
CA TRP A 220 -4.97 -14.28 -1.30
C TRP A 220 -4.47 -15.64 -1.80
N ASN A 221 -3.55 -16.32 -1.09
CA ASN A 221 -2.97 -17.58 -1.52
C ASN A 221 -2.93 -18.68 -0.43
N PHE A 222 -3.51 -18.45 0.76
CA PHE A 222 -3.68 -19.50 1.78
C PHE A 222 -4.45 -20.73 1.26
N HIS A 223 -5.35 -20.52 0.31
CA HIS A 223 -6.10 -21.58 -0.35
C HIS A 223 -5.23 -22.57 -1.16
N GLU A 224 -4.02 -22.18 -1.59
CA GLU A 224 -3.05 -23.05 -2.29
C GLU A 224 -1.84 -23.42 -1.42
N ARG A 225 -1.78 -22.95 -0.16
CA ARG A 225 -0.63 -23.13 0.74
C ARG A 225 -1.03 -23.86 2.01
N LYS A 226 -0.61 -25.11 2.15
CA LYS A 226 -0.78 -25.92 3.36
C LYS A 226 0.45 -25.80 4.24
N VAL A 227 0.26 -25.37 5.49
CA VAL A 227 1.35 -25.17 6.45
C VAL A 227 1.49 -26.39 7.37
N SER A 228 2.72 -26.69 7.76
CA SER A 228 3.03 -27.68 8.81
C SER A 228 4.19 -27.19 9.66
N VAL A 229 4.27 -27.68 10.90
CA VAL A 229 5.35 -27.34 11.83
C VAL A 229 6.03 -28.63 12.26
N GLU A 230 7.34 -28.74 12.04
CA GLU A 230 8.15 -29.90 12.37
C GLU A 230 9.38 -29.42 13.15
N ASP A 231 9.57 -29.90 14.37
CA ASP A 231 10.67 -29.51 15.26
C ASP A 231 10.85 -27.97 15.40
N GLY A 232 9.74 -27.24 15.40
CA GLY A 232 9.71 -25.77 15.50
C GLY A 232 10.00 -25.03 14.19
N VAL A 233 10.27 -25.74 13.10
CA VAL A 233 10.44 -25.19 11.76
C VAL A 233 9.11 -25.20 11.01
N TYR A 234 8.76 -24.06 10.42
CA TYR A 234 7.54 -23.92 9.62
C TYR A 234 7.82 -24.30 8.17
N TYR A 235 6.99 -25.16 7.61
CA TYR A 235 7.03 -25.60 6.23
C TYR A 235 5.71 -25.27 5.52
N VAL A 236 5.79 -25.16 4.20
CA VAL A 236 4.63 -25.00 3.32
C VAL A 236 4.77 -25.94 2.13
N GLN A 237 3.64 -26.47 1.68
CA GLN A 237 3.51 -27.23 0.46
C GLN A 237 2.22 -26.85 -0.27
N ASP A 238 2.06 -27.35 -1.49
CA ASP A 238 0.80 -27.23 -2.19
C ASP A 238 -0.32 -27.92 -1.39
N ARG A 239 -1.46 -27.25 -1.24
CA ARG A 239 -2.62 -27.80 -0.51
C ARG A 239 -3.35 -28.88 -1.30
N ASP A 240 -3.30 -28.82 -2.63
CA ASP A 240 -3.97 -29.77 -3.53
C ASP A 240 -3.04 -30.91 -3.99
N ASP A 241 -1.76 -30.91 -3.56
CA ASP A 241 -0.78 -31.95 -3.89
C ASP A 241 -0.02 -32.43 -2.64
N ASP A 242 -0.48 -33.53 -2.05
CA ASP A 242 0.10 -34.12 -0.83
C ASP A 242 1.47 -34.80 -1.05
N ILE A 243 1.89 -35.04 -2.31
CA ILE A 243 3.22 -35.58 -2.63
C ILE A 243 4.23 -34.48 -2.97
N ALA A 244 3.78 -33.22 -3.05
CA ALA A 244 4.66 -32.07 -3.28
C ALA A 244 5.73 -31.98 -2.18
N THR A 245 6.94 -31.61 -2.60
CA THR A 245 8.04 -31.38 -1.65
C THR A 245 7.72 -30.18 -0.76
N LYS A 246 7.96 -30.34 0.54
CA LYS A 246 7.86 -29.25 1.52
C LYS A 246 8.98 -28.24 1.31
N GLU A 247 8.61 -26.97 1.25
CA GLU A 247 9.54 -25.84 1.26
C GLU A 247 9.46 -25.15 2.63
N PRO A 248 10.55 -24.56 3.15
CA PRO A 248 10.48 -23.77 4.38
C PRO A 248 9.53 -22.57 4.18
N LEU A 249 8.66 -22.29 5.15
CA LEU A 249 7.84 -21.08 5.13
C LEU A 249 8.72 -19.89 5.52
N LEU A 250 9.15 -19.08 4.56
CA LEU A 250 10.08 -17.96 4.81
C LEU A 250 9.39 -16.80 5.49
N PHE A 251 8.27 -16.31 4.95
CA PHE A 251 7.53 -15.21 5.54
C PHE A 251 6.06 -15.16 5.13
N VAL A 252 5.27 -14.57 6.01
CA VAL A 252 3.81 -14.41 5.86
C VAL A 252 3.47 -12.93 5.91
N HIS A 253 2.63 -12.48 4.98
CA HIS A 253 2.09 -11.13 4.88
C HIS A 253 0.67 -11.12 5.45
N PHE A 254 0.48 -10.48 6.60
CA PHE A 254 -0.78 -10.42 7.33
C PHE A 254 -1.69 -9.30 6.81
N SER A 255 -1.79 -9.16 5.49
CA SER A 255 -2.51 -8.07 4.84
C SER A 255 -3.99 -8.05 5.21
N GLY A 256 -4.48 -6.90 5.67
CA GLY A 256 -5.89 -6.69 5.95
C GLY A 256 -6.41 -7.30 7.27
N TYR A 257 -5.54 -7.88 8.09
CA TYR A 257 -5.89 -8.28 9.45
C TYR A 257 -5.85 -7.10 10.44
N ASP A 258 -6.60 -7.23 11.54
CA ASP A 258 -6.48 -6.36 12.69
C ASP A 258 -5.37 -6.87 13.62
N TYR A 259 -4.23 -6.19 13.59
CA TYR A 259 -3.05 -6.58 14.37
C TYR A 259 -3.27 -6.44 15.89
N SER A 260 -4.16 -5.54 16.34
CA SER A 260 -4.50 -5.42 17.76
C SER A 260 -5.26 -6.65 18.24
N GLN A 261 -6.19 -7.15 17.41
CA GLN A 261 -6.94 -8.37 17.70
C GLN A 261 -6.02 -9.59 17.67
N ILE A 262 -5.12 -9.71 16.67
CA ILE A 262 -4.17 -10.83 16.59
C ILE A 262 -3.27 -10.86 17.84
N GLY A 263 -2.76 -9.71 18.28
CA GLY A 263 -1.98 -9.59 19.52
C GLY A 263 -2.76 -9.92 20.81
N SER A 264 -4.08 -10.08 20.73
CA SER A 264 -4.95 -10.55 21.83
C SER A 264 -5.42 -12.00 21.64
N GLY A 265 -4.94 -12.69 20.62
CA GLY A 265 -5.30 -14.07 20.29
C GLY A 265 -6.54 -14.22 19.40
N GLN A 266 -7.03 -13.13 18.79
CA GLN A 266 -8.19 -13.16 17.89
C GLN A 266 -7.78 -12.88 16.44
N VAL A 267 -8.18 -13.74 15.51
CA VAL A 267 -7.92 -13.55 14.09
C VAL A 267 -9.10 -12.84 13.44
N VAL A 268 -8.97 -11.53 13.19
CA VAL A 268 -10.00 -10.70 12.57
C VAL A 268 -9.46 -10.07 11.30
N HIS A 269 -10.15 -10.26 10.17
CA HIS A 269 -9.78 -9.70 8.87
C HIS A 269 -10.85 -8.72 8.37
N LYS A 270 -10.44 -7.71 7.59
CA LYS A 270 -11.35 -6.69 7.03
C LYS A 270 -12.42 -7.27 6.10
N ASN A 271 -12.15 -8.42 5.50
CA ASN A 271 -13.12 -9.25 4.79
C ASN A 271 -13.69 -10.28 5.79
N ASP A 272 -14.98 -10.17 6.09
CA ASP A 272 -15.72 -11.03 7.03
C ASP A 272 -16.01 -12.42 6.45
N GLN A 273 -15.66 -12.67 5.19
CA GLN A 273 -15.87 -13.94 4.47
C GLN A 273 -14.58 -14.73 4.24
N MET A 274 -13.54 -14.48 5.03
CA MET A 274 -12.29 -15.25 4.92
C MET A 274 -12.50 -16.71 5.29
N THR A 275 -11.88 -17.60 4.51
CA THR A 275 -11.88 -19.04 4.80
C THR A 275 -10.95 -19.30 5.98
N ASP A 276 -11.40 -20.10 6.93
CA ASP A 276 -10.60 -20.55 8.06
C ASP A 276 -9.79 -21.79 7.66
N TYR A 277 -8.47 -21.71 7.80
CA TYR A 277 -7.53 -22.80 7.52
C TYR A 277 -6.86 -23.18 8.83
N ALA A 278 -7.28 -24.30 9.43
CA ALA A 278 -6.79 -24.75 10.74
C ALA A 278 -5.25 -24.90 10.79
N ASP A 279 -4.62 -25.26 9.67
CA ASP A 279 -3.17 -25.38 9.57
C ASP A 279 -2.40 -24.04 9.66
N LEU A 280 -3.10 -22.90 9.57
CA LEU A 280 -2.52 -21.58 9.78
C LEU A 280 -2.57 -21.12 11.23
N GLN A 281 -3.27 -21.82 12.13
CA GLN A 281 -3.35 -21.43 13.54
C GLN A 281 -1.96 -21.21 14.18
N PRO A 282 -0.95 -22.10 13.99
CA PRO A 282 0.39 -21.89 14.54
C PRO A 282 1.12 -20.66 13.98
N VAL A 283 0.75 -20.20 12.78
CA VAL A 283 1.29 -19.00 12.12
C VAL A 283 0.73 -17.75 12.80
N PHE A 284 -0.60 -17.71 13.02
CA PHE A 284 -1.26 -16.60 13.71
C PHE A 284 -0.86 -16.51 15.18
N GLU A 285 -0.75 -17.64 15.87
CA GLU A 285 -0.29 -17.68 17.26
C GLU A 285 1.12 -17.10 17.38
N LYS A 286 2.03 -17.46 16.46
CA LYS A 286 3.40 -16.96 16.48
C LYS A 286 3.48 -15.44 16.27
N TYR A 287 2.72 -14.94 15.30
CA TYR A 287 2.69 -13.51 15.03
C TYR A 287 1.97 -12.74 16.15
N GLY A 288 0.91 -13.30 16.73
CA GLY A 288 0.21 -12.74 17.89
C GLY A 288 1.08 -12.65 19.13
N GLU A 289 1.88 -13.67 19.43
CA GLU A 289 2.89 -13.63 20.50
C GLU A 289 3.88 -12.47 20.27
N ALA A 290 4.37 -12.31 19.04
CA ALA A 290 5.30 -11.24 18.71
C ALA A 290 4.66 -9.85 18.87
N LEU A 291 3.42 -9.68 18.42
CA LEU A 291 2.65 -8.45 18.57
C LEU A 291 2.38 -8.11 20.05
N ALA A 292 1.97 -9.10 20.85
CA ALA A 292 1.67 -8.94 22.27
C ALA A 292 2.88 -8.47 23.09
N ASN A 293 4.07 -8.92 22.71
CA ASN A 293 5.33 -8.60 23.38
C ASN A 293 6.09 -7.43 22.76
N SER A 294 5.44 -6.64 21.89
CA SER A 294 6.07 -5.53 21.15
C SER A 294 5.61 -4.15 21.62
N ASN A 295 6.25 -3.11 21.08
CA ASN A 295 5.83 -1.72 21.25
C ASN A 295 4.70 -1.31 20.29
N PHE A 296 4.06 -2.24 19.57
CA PHE A 296 3.00 -1.93 18.60
C PHE A 296 1.93 -0.98 19.17
N LYS A 297 1.43 -1.25 20.37
CA LYS A 297 0.39 -0.43 21.04
C LYS A 297 0.85 0.98 21.40
N THR A 298 2.14 1.19 21.63
CA THR A 298 2.73 2.51 21.93
C THR A 298 2.56 3.46 20.75
N TYR A 299 2.72 2.95 19.53
CA TYR A 299 2.69 3.76 18.31
C TYR A 299 1.31 3.76 17.63
N SER A 300 0.52 2.68 17.73
CA SER A 300 -0.69 2.49 16.91
C SER A 300 -1.76 3.58 17.04
N SER A 301 -1.76 4.32 18.15
CA SER A 301 -2.68 5.44 18.40
C SER A 301 -2.22 6.80 17.83
N LEU A 302 -0.96 6.90 17.38
CA LEU A 302 -0.43 8.13 16.82
C LEU A 302 -1.17 8.49 15.52
N LYS A 303 -1.35 9.79 15.29
CA LYS A 303 -2.05 10.30 14.11
C LYS A 303 -1.04 10.61 13.00
N TYR A 304 -1.27 10.09 11.80
CA TYR A 304 -0.50 10.43 10.61
C TYR A 304 -0.52 11.95 10.34
N SER A 305 0.63 12.62 10.28
CA SER A 305 0.72 14.08 10.21
C SER A 305 0.06 14.63 8.95
N TYR A 306 0.28 13.99 7.80
CA TYR A 306 -0.28 14.45 6.52
C TYR A 306 -1.77 14.14 6.33
N SER A 307 -2.50 13.75 7.38
CA SER A 307 -3.96 13.58 7.34
C SER A 307 -4.75 14.87 7.61
N MET A 308 -4.08 15.95 8.01
CA MET A 308 -4.70 17.21 8.44
C MET A 308 -4.01 18.44 7.82
N TYR A 309 -4.76 19.53 7.67
CA TYR A 309 -4.20 20.87 7.47
C TYR A 309 -3.57 21.39 8.77
N GLU A 310 -2.77 22.45 8.71
CA GLU A 310 -2.07 23.04 9.89
C GLU A 310 -2.99 23.35 11.08
N ASN A 311 -4.27 23.66 10.83
CA ASN A 311 -5.26 23.97 11.86
C ASN A 311 -6.01 22.73 12.39
N GLY A 312 -5.61 21.53 12.01
CA GLY A 312 -6.20 20.26 12.45
C GLY A 312 -7.47 19.82 11.69
N VAL A 313 -7.92 20.58 10.69
CA VAL A 313 -9.02 20.11 9.81
C VAL A 313 -8.53 18.93 8.97
N GLY A 314 -9.34 17.87 8.85
CA GLY A 314 -8.98 16.68 8.07
C GLY A 314 -8.89 16.96 6.56
N VAL A 315 -7.89 16.37 5.90
CA VAL A 315 -7.74 16.37 4.44
C VAL A 315 -8.53 15.20 3.85
N LEU A 316 -9.58 15.50 3.09
CA LEU A 316 -10.41 14.48 2.42
C LEU A 316 -9.71 13.90 1.19
N SER A 317 -10.05 12.66 0.81
CA SER A 317 -9.63 12.06 -0.47
C SER A 317 -9.92 12.99 -1.65
N LEU A 318 -11.12 13.59 -1.69
CA LEU A 318 -11.51 14.53 -2.73
C LEU A 318 -10.59 15.76 -2.81
N HIS A 319 -10.10 16.28 -1.67
CA HIS A 319 -9.13 17.39 -1.67
C HIS A 319 -7.83 16.96 -2.35
N ARG A 320 -7.32 15.77 -2.04
CA ARG A 320 -6.09 15.22 -2.63
C ARG A 320 -6.22 15.04 -4.14
N ARG A 321 -7.35 14.51 -4.62
CA ARG A 321 -7.60 14.30 -6.06
C ARG A 321 -7.83 15.59 -6.83
N MET A 322 -8.55 16.55 -6.26
CA MET A 322 -8.67 17.87 -6.89
C MET A 322 -7.29 18.54 -6.97
N TYR A 323 -6.46 18.44 -5.92
CA TYR A 323 -5.08 18.94 -5.95
C TYR A 323 -4.21 18.24 -6.99
N ARG A 324 -4.29 16.90 -7.13
CA ARG A 324 -3.67 16.14 -8.23
C ARG A 324 -4.01 16.75 -9.59
N ARG A 325 -5.29 17.07 -9.83
CA ARG A 325 -5.71 17.69 -11.10
C ARG A 325 -5.11 19.09 -11.30
N LEU A 326 -5.01 19.89 -10.25
CA LEU A 326 -4.40 21.21 -10.33
C LEU A 326 -2.90 21.11 -10.69
N LEU A 327 -2.18 20.14 -10.11
CA LEU A 327 -0.79 19.85 -10.49
C LEU A 327 -0.67 19.47 -11.97
N GLU A 328 -1.54 18.60 -12.48
CA GLU A 328 -1.54 18.20 -13.90
C GLU A 328 -1.79 19.36 -14.88
N LEU A 329 -2.42 20.43 -14.39
CA LEU A 329 -2.75 21.62 -15.17
C LEU A 329 -1.76 22.78 -14.96
N ASN A 330 -0.70 22.57 -14.16
CA ASN A 330 0.24 23.63 -13.72
C ASN A 330 -0.50 24.79 -13.03
N MET A 331 -1.45 24.46 -12.17
CA MET A 331 -2.29 25.39 -11.39
C MET A 331 -2.13 25.13 -9.89
N GLU A 332 -1.02 24.54 -9.47
CA GLU A 332 -0.79 24.12 -8.11
C GLU A 332 -0.73 25.29 -7.14
N PRO A 333 -1.53 25.26 -6.07
CA PRO A 333 -1.30 26.12 -4.92
C PRO A 333 0.00 25.71 -4.20
N GLU A 334 0.84 26.67 -3.86
CA GLU A 334 1.97 26.44 -2.96
C GLU A 334 1.47 26.05 -1.55
N TYR A 335 2.28 25.26 -0.84
CA TYR A 335 2.05 24.84 0.55
C TYR A 335 0.63 24.29 0.80
N PRO A 336 0.27 23.12 0.22
CA PRO A 336 -1.12 22.67 0.17
C PRO A 336 -1.75 22.34 1.54
N PHE A 337 -0.93 22.15 2.58
CA PHE A 337 -1.37 21.98 3.96
C PHE A 337 -1.63 23.31 4.70
N SER A 338 -1.17 24.44 4.16
CA SER A 338 -1.24 25.72 4.83
C SER A 338 -2.66 26.30 4.87
N THR A 339 -2.93 27.07 5.93
CA THR A 339 -4.27 27.62 6.22
C THR A 339 -4.40 29.14 6.07
N GLY A 340 -3.35 29.80 5.55
CA GLY A 340 -3.32 31.24 5.27
C GLY A 340 -4.32 31.71 4.21
N GLU A 341 -4.46 33.03 4.02
CA GLU A 341 -5.56 33.65 3.25
C GLU A 341 -5.54 33.35 1.73
N VAL A 342 -4.39 32.99 1.16
CA VAL A 342 -4.20 32.74 -0.29
C VAL A 342 -3.83 31.27 -0.57
N THR A 343 -4.26 30.35 0.29
CA THR A 343 -3.91 28.92 0.22
C THR A 343 -4.97 28.07 -0.48
N TYR A 344 -4.62 26.81 -0.78
CA TYR A 344 -5.60 25.81 -1.21
C TYR A 344 -6.75 25.66 -0.19
N PHE A 345 -6.41 25.62 1.10
CA PHE A 345 -7.38 25.56 2.19
C PHE A 345 -8.36 26.74 2.18
N ALA A 346 -7.87 27.98 1.99
CA ALA A 346 -8.73 29.16 1.92
C ALA A 346 -9.71 29.10 0.73
N GLN A 347 -9.27 28.56 -0.41
CA GLN A 347 -10.15 28.33 -1.56
C GLN A 347 -11.24 27.31 -1.25
N LEU A 348 -10.88 26.18 -0.63
CA LEU A 348 -11.85 25.17 -0.18
C LEU A 348 -12.86 25.75 0.81
N LYS A 349 -12.38 26.50 1.81
CA LYS A 349 -13.21 27.16 2.83
C LYS A 349 -14.21 28.13 2.20
N LYS A 350 -13.74 29.01 1.31
CA LYS A 350 -14.59 29.98 0.60
C LYS A 350 -15.70 29.32 -0.23
N LYS A 351 -15.46 28.08 -0.68
CA LYS A 351 -16.39 27.30 -1.51
C LYS A 351 -17.24 26.31 -0.71
N GLY A 352 -17.08 26.24 0.62
CA GLY A 352 -17.81 25.31 1.47
C GLY A 352 -17.44 23.84 1.22
N LEU A 353 -16.18 23.58 0.88
CA LEU A 353 -15.67 22.24 0.53
C LEU A 353 -14.93 21.56 1.70
N LEU A 354 -15.03 22.10 2.91
CA LEU A 354 -14.43 21.51 4.11
C LEU A 354 -15.45 20.63 4.84
N ASP A 355 -14.99 19.50 5.37
CA ASP A 355 -15.78 18.64 6.24
C ASP A 355 -15.35 18.84 7.70
N HIS A 356 -16.31 19.24 8.53
CA HIS A 356 -16.14 19.44 9.97
C HIS A 356 -16.87 18.36 10.78
N SER A 357 -17.35 17.30 10.12
CA SER A 357 -18.07 16.22 10.77
C SER A 357 -17.14 15.39 11.68
N PRO A 358 -17.65 14.81 12.78
CA PRO A 358 -16.86 13.95 13.67
C PRO A 358 -16.29 12.70 12.97
N VAL A 359 -16.99 12.22 11.94
CA VAL A 359 -16.57 11.10 11.10
C VAL A 359 -16.36 11.63 9.69
N SER A 360 -15.12 11.50 9.20
CA SER A 360 -14.78 11.87 7.82
C SER A 360 -15.65 11.10 6.82
N ALA A 361 -16.09 11.79 5.77
CA ALA A 361 -16.78 11.20 4.63
C ALA A 361 -16.04 9.98 4.03
N ASP A 362 -14.70 9.98 4.05
CA ASP A 362 -13.87 8.90 3.51
C ASP A 362 -14.02 7.57 4.27
N LYS A 363 -14.57 7.59 5.50
CA LYS A 363 -14.83 6.39 6.31
C LYS A 363 -16.24 5.82 6.12
N LEU A 364 -17.08 6.47 5.33
CA LEU A 364 -18.46 6.03 5.12
C LEU A 364 -18.53 4.91 4.07
N THR A 365 -19.36 3.91 4.34
CA THR A 365 -19.64 2.77 3.45
C THR A 365 -21.14 2.54 3.36
N ASN A 366 -21.59 1.68 2.44
CA ASN A 366 -22.99 1.25 2.40
C ASN A 366 -23.46 0.60 3.71
N LYS A 367 -22.54 0.02 4.50
CA LYS A 367 -22.81 -0.55 5.83
C LYS A 367 -22.95 0.53 6.91
N THR A 368 -22.22 1.65 6.82
CA THR A 368 -22.23 2.69 7.87
C THR A 368 -23.17 3.86 7.59
N VAL A 369 -23.63 4.05 6.35
CA VAL A 369 -24.58 5.12 6.01
C VAL A 369 -25.99 4.77 6.51
N LYS A 370 -26.50 5.59 7.45
CA LYS A 370 -27.87 5.46 7.95
C LYS A 370 -28.90 5.52 6.82
N ASN A 371 -29.83 4.54 6.83
CA ASN A 371 -30.91 4.38 5.85
C ASN A 371 -30.42 4.26 4.39
N PHE A 372 -29.25 3.63 4.16
CA PHE A 372 -28.66 3.49 2.83
C PHE A 372 -29.65 2.95 1.80
N SER A 373 -30.35 1.85 2.08
CA SER A 373 -31.31 1.22 1.15
C SER A 373 -32.41 2.19 0.70
N LYS A 374 -32.94 3.02 1.61
CA LYS A 374 -33.96 4.02 1.29
C LYS A 374 -33.39 5.15 0.44
N LYS A 375 -32.21 5.67 0.79
CA LYS A 375 -31.50 6.69 -0.01
C LYS A 375 -31.20 6.19 -1.42
N PHE A 376 -30.71 4.95 -1.52
CA PHE A 376 -30.42 4.29 -2.78
C PHE A 376 -31.67 4.10 -3.65
N ALA A 377 -32.82 3.77 -3.05
CA ALA A 377 -34.10 3.70 -3.76
C ALA A 377 -34.52 5.05 -4.38
N TYR A 378 -34.26 6.18 -3.70
CA TYR A 378 -34.50 7.51 -4.28
C TYR A 378 -33.59 7.80 -5.47
N VAL A 379 -32.33 7.40 -5.41
CA VAL A 379 -31.40 7.51 -6.55
C VAL A 379 -31.92 6.69 -7.75
N HIS A 380 -32.39 5.46 -7.51
CA HIS A 380 -33.02 4.65 -8.56
C HIS A 380 -34.25 5.32 -9.18
N LEU A 381 -35.13 5.90 -8.35
CA LEU A 381 -36.31 6.62 -8.83
C LEU A 381 -35.91 7.82 -9.70
N PHE A 382 -34.91 8.60 -9.26
CA PHE A 382 -34.38 9.74 -10.00
C PHE A 382 -33.88 9.33 -11.40
N PHE A 383 -33.03 8.30 -11.50
CA PHE A 383 -32.52 7.83 -12.79
C PHE A 383 -33.61 7.20 -13.67
N LYS A 384 -34.63 6.55 -13.09
CA LYS A 384 -35.81 6.08 -13.84
C LYS A 384 -36.58 7.25 -14.46
N ILE A 385 -36.77 8.34 -13.71
CA ILE A 385 -37.44 9.55 -14.20
C ILE A 385 -36.62 10.20 -15.30
N ILE A 386 -35.30 10.40 -15.11
CA ILE A 386 -34.43 10.97 -16.15
C ILE A 386 -34.53 10.15 -17.45
N LYS A 387 -34.37 8.82 -17.36
CA LYS A 387 -34.48 7.93 -18.53
C LYS A 387 -35.82 8.10 -19.24
N LYS A 388 -36.93 8.28 -18.50
CA LYS A 388 -38.26 8.50 -19.08
C LYS A 388 -38.35 9.85 -19.82
N LEU A 389 -37.72 10.89 -19.28
CA LEU A 389 -37.75 12.25 -19.86
C LEU A 389 -36.88 12.38 -21.12
N ILE A 390 -35.64 11.86 -21.09
CA ILE A 390 -34.68 12.09 -22.18
C ILE A 390 -34.64 10.95 -23.22
N GLY A 391 -35.31 9.83 -22.93
CA GLY A 391 -35.29 8.62 -23.76
C GLY A 391 -34.00 7.80 -23.61
N ILE A 392 -34.06 6.51 -24.00
CA ILE A 392 -32.97 5.55 -23.74
C ILE A 392 -31.66 5.89 -24.44
N ARG A 393 -31.71 6.46 -25.66
CA ARG A 393 -30.51 6.83 -26.42
C ARG A 393 -29.70 7.92 -25.70
N ARG A 394 -30.36 9.02 -25.31
CA ARG A 394 -29.69 10.12 -24.58
C ARG A 394 -29.25 9.66 -23.18
N TYR A 395 -30.05 8.83 -22.53
CA TYR A 395 -29.69 8.23 -21.24
C TYR A 395 -28.41 7.37 -21.32
N SER A 396 -28.26 6.56 -22.36
CA SER A 396 -27.05 5.76 -22.60
C SER A 396 -25.81 6.64 -22.80
N ILE A 397 -25.92 7.72 -23.58
CA ILE A 397 -24.83 8.71 -23.75
C ILE A 397 -24.50 9.38 -22.41
N MET A 398 -25.52 9.77 -21.64
CA MET A 398 -25.35 10.39 -20.33
C MET A 398 -24.62 9.47 -19.35
N ILE A 399 -24.94 8.16 -19.32
CA ILE A 399 -24.20 7.19 -18.48
C ILE A 399 -22.73 7.16 -18.88
N ARG A 400 -22.42 7.10 -20.19
CA ARG A 400 -21.03 7.09 -20.66
C ARG A 400 -20.28 8.36 -20.26
N PHE A 401 -20.94 9.52 -20.36
CA PHE A 401 -20.38 10.78 -19.91
C PHE A 401 -20.13 10.77 -18.40
N PHE A 402 -21.11 10.34 -17.60
CA PHE A 402 -21.00 10.28 -16.14
C PHE A 402 -19.89 9.37 -15.64
N ARG A 403 -19.62 8.25 -16.31
CA ARG A 403 -18.46 7.39 -15.96
C ARG A 403 -17.14 8.15 -15.96
N ARG A 404 -16.93 9.05 -16.94
CA ARG A 404 -15.73 9.90 -16.98
C ARG A 404 -15.86 11.13 -16.10
N TYR A 405 -17.04 11.75 -16.06
CA TYR A 405 -17.26 13.00 -15.34
C TYR A 405 -17.11 12.85 -13.83
N PHE A 406 -17.55 11.73 -13.25
CA PHE A 406 -17.55 11.53 -11.79
C PHE A 406 -16.22 11.08 -11.18
N THR A 407 -15.13 11.01 -11.96
CA THR A 407 -13.79 10.90 -11.38
C THR A 407 -13.51 12.12 -10.51
N GLU A 408 -12.87 11.90 -9.35
CA GLU A 408 -12.67 12.94 -8.33
C GLU A 408 -11.83 14.13 -8.86
N GLU A 409 -10.84 13.87 -9.73
CA GLU A 409 -10.03 14.89 -10.39
C GLU A 409 -10.88 15.85 -11.24
N ASN A 410 -11.91 15.34 -11.91
CA ASN A 410 -12.81 16.14 -12.74
C ASN A 410 -13.70 17.07 -11.90
N GLN A 411 -13.67 16.98 -10.56
CA GLN A 411 -14.35 17.91 -9.66
C GLN A 411 -13.50 19.14 -9.28
N ALA A 412 -12.25 19.24 -9.75
CA ALA A 412 -11.35 20.35 -9.43
C ALA A 412 -11.90 21.74 -9.82
N PHE A 413 -12.90 21.81 -10.72
CA PHE A 413 -13.63 23.03 -11.05
C PHE A 413 -14.31 23.71 -9.85
N LEU A 414 -14.60 22.93 -8.80
CA LEU A 414 -15.15 23.42 -7.54
C LEU A 414 -14.17 24.37 -6.83
N VAL A 415 -12.87 24.14 -7.00
CA VAL A 415 -11.80 24.98 -6.48
C VAL A 415 -11.45 26.08 -7.50
N ASN A 416 -11.06 25.68 -8.72
CA ASN A 416 -10.65 26.58 -9.78
C ASN A 416 -11.44 26.27 -11.08
N LYS A 417 -12.29 27.21 -11.52
CA LYS A 417 -13.16 27.05 -12.70
C LYS A 417 -12.40 26.63 -13.96
N GLU A 418 -11.15 27.08 -14.13
CA GLU A 418 -10.33 26.74 -15.29
C GLU A 418 -10.03 25.23 -15.36
N ALA A 419 -9.93 24.57 -14.20
CA ALA A 419 -9.72 23.13 -14.12
C ALA A 419 -10.91 22.30 -14.64
N GLY A 420 -12.09 22.93 -14.81
CA GLY A 420 -13.28 22.31 -15.40
C GLY A 420 -13.41 22.44 -16.91
N LYS A 421 -12.52 23.19 -17.59
CA LYS A 421 -12.61 23.41 -19.04
C LYS A 421 -12.27 22.17 -19.86
N THR A 422 -11.48 21.26 -19.30
CA THR A 422 -11.10 20.00 -19.94
C THR A 422 -11.33 18.84 -18.97
N LEU A 423 -12.02 17.81 -19.46
CA LEU A 423 -12.09 16.54 -18.74
C LEU A 423 -10.72 15.88 -18.79
N ARG A 424 -10.27 15.39 -17.64
CA ARG A 424 -9.16 14.45 -17.52
C ARG A 424 -9.45 13.20 -18.33
#